data_AF-A0AAV0VVP9-F1
#
_entry.id   AF-A0AAV0VVP9-F1
#
_cell.length_a   1.000
_cell.length_b   1.000
_cell.length_c   1.000
_cell.angle_alpha   90.00
_cell.angle_beta   90.00
_cell.angle_gamma   90.00
#
_symmetry.space_group_name_H-M   'P 1'
#
loop_
_entity.id
_entity.type
_entity.pdbx_description
1 polymer ?
#
loop_
_entity_poly.entity_id
_entity_poly.type
_entity_poly.pdbx_seq_one_letter_code
_entity_poly.pdbx_strand_id
1 'polypeptide(L)'
;MARGLFSLVGMQIHPSKSHAVNVVNGNIMAKAITLLDSSVIPSLGDNDLIKYMVINFKDEIIFDQNEFLIHIEKVFRNLVTSPLLRSDQKLNILNQYDYPKLIFPLQKTPVDLLQQSFLECVDMLVRLSVREICGLPADTLIRVFYNNRKVSDLGMLSTFWEASLQHLTVAQRLSRINYQHLKAVRDLPDEIAKCRLRLGNVIGENAQELLEGEFNKWKQLSQRGIGVLWYDKYTLTNAWVSNKGGLSSGEWTNAIKASINSMSNHGTGGRSVSGSRHCRNEVYIVESIPHIRGACPKTELVRNAARHHFRSAIADLF
;
A
#
# COMPACT_ATOMS: atom_id res chain seq x y z
N MET A 1 -27.86 38.62 -8.49
CA MET A 1 -28.65 37.53 -9.12
C MET A 1 -28.48 36.20 -8.38
N ALA A 2 -27.25 35.67 -8.20
CA ALA A 2 -27.02 34.36 -7.56
C ALA A 2 -27.59 34.19 -6.13
N ARG A 3 -27.45 35.19 -5.24
CA ARG A 3 -28.00 35.11 -3.87
C ARG A 3 -29.52 34.96 -3.84
N GLY A 4 -30.24 35.61 -4.75
CA GLY A 4 -31.69 35.45 -4.89
C GLY A 4 -32.06 34.03 -5.26
N LEU A 5 -31.30 33.40 -6.15
CA LEU A 5 -31.49 31.99 -6.53
C LEU A 5 -31.23 31.03 -5.37
N PHE A 6 -30.17 31.24 -4.57
CA PHE A 6 -29.94 30.42 -3.36
C PHE A 6 -31.05 30.62 -2.32
N SER A 7 -31.51 31.86 -2.14
CA SER A 7 -32.59 32.16 -1.19
C SER A 7 -33.92 31.52 -1.58
N LEU A 8 -34.21 31.40 -2.89
CA LEU A 8 -35.43 30.74 -3.39
C LEU A 8 -35.51 29.25 -2.99
N VAL A 9 -34.36 28.60 -2.79
CA VAL A 9 -34.27 27.21 -2.32
C VAL A 9 -33.94 27.08 -0.82
N GLY A 10 -34.04 28.19 -0.06
CA GLY A 10 -33.79 28.19 1.38
C GLY A 10 -32.31 28.13 1.79
N MET A 11 -31.38 28.37 0.86
CA MET A 11 -29.94 28.39 1.13
C MET A 11 -29.43 29.81 1.39
N GLN A 12 -28.43 29.92 2.27
CA GLN A 12 -27.75 31.18 2.59
C GLN A 12 -26.26 31.09 2.29
N ILE A 13 -25.70 32.18 1.74
CA ILE A 13 -24.25 32.31 1.51
C ILE A 13 -23.61 32.77 2.81
N HIS A 14 -22.54 32.09 3.24
CA HIS A 14 -21.77 32.47 4.41
C HIS A 14 -20.56 33.32 3.97
N PRO A 15 -20.56 34.66 4.17
CA PRO A 15 -19.55 35.52 3.57
C PRO A 15 -18.12 35.19 4.02
N SER A 16 -17.91 34.82 5.29
CA SER A 16 -16.57 34.47 5.79
C SER A 16 -16.01 33.14 5.32
N LYS A 17 -16.85 32.23 4.80
CA LYS A 17 -16.41 30.97 4.17
C LYS A 17 -16.32 31.10 2.64
N SER A 18 -16.80 32.21 2.10
CA SER A 18 -16.86 32.47 0.67
C SER A 18 -15.70 33.37 0.27
N HIS A 19 -15.09 33.08 -0.87
CA HIS A 19 -14.03 33.90 -1.43
C HIS A 19 -14.30 34.11 -2.91
N ALA A 20 -14.04 35.32 -3.40
CA ALA A 20 -14.12 35.66 -4.80
C ALA A 20 -12.77 35.41 -5.49
N VAL A 21 -12.78 34.67 -6.59
CA VAL A 21 -11.63 34.53 -7.50
C VAL A 21 -11.99 35.29 -8.77
N ASN A 22 -11.38 36.47 -8.98
CA ASN A 22 -11.61 37.24 -10.20
C ASN A 22 -10.42 37.09 -11.13
N VAL A 23 -10.64 36.49 -12.29
CA VAL A 23 -9.61 36.36 -13.32
C VAL A 23 -9.85 37.43 -14.38
N VAL A 24 -8.90 38.36 -14.55
CA VAL A 24 -8.96 39.44 -15.55
C VAL A 24 -7.72 39.33 -16.43
N ASN A 25 -7.92 39.09 -17.73
CA ASN A 25 -6.84 38.89 -18.71
C ASN A 25 -5.81 37.82 -18.29
N GLY A 26 -6.27 36.78 -17.58
CA GLY A 26 -5.42 35.68 -17.11
C GLY A 26 -4.79 35.88 -15.73
N ASN A 27 -4.92 37.04 -15.09
CA ASN A 27 -4.36 37.33 -13.77
C ASN A 27 -5.43 37.35 -12.68
N ILE A 28 -5.09 36.96 -11.45
CA ILE A 28 -6.03 36.96 -10.32
C ILE A 28 -6.04 38.37 -9.69
N MET A 29 -7.16 39.08 -9.85
CA MET A 29 -7.31 40.42 -9.31
C MET A 29 -8.13 40.45 -8.03
N ALA A 30 -7.57 41.07 -6.99
CA ALA A 30 -8.29 41.33 -5.76
C ALA A 30 -9.41 42.35 -5.99
N LYS A 31 -10.66 41.88 -6.07
CA LYS A 31 -11.86 42.71 -6.12
C LYS A 31 -12.97 42.08 -5.31
N ALA A 32 -13.23 42.62 -4.12
CA ALA A 32 -14.26 42.14 -3.23
C ALA A 32 -15.66 42.24 -3.86
N ILE A 33 -16.53 41.28 -3.52
CA ILE A 33 -17.93 41.28 -3.97
C ILE A 33 -18.81 41.76 -2.82
N THR A 34 -19.43 42.93 -3.00
CA THR A 34 -20.43 43.44 -2.06
C THR A 34 -21.79 42.83 -2.37
N LEU A 35 -22.40 42.19 -1.37
CA LEU A 35 -23.74 41.63 -1.45
C LEU A 35 -24.80 42.70 -1.15
N LEU A 36 -26.07 42.39 -1.45
CA LEU A 36 -27.20 43.32 -1.31
C LEU A 36 -27.48 43.76 0.15
N ASP A 37 -27.04 42.98 1.14
CA ASP A 37 -27.13 43.30 2.57
C ASP A 37 -25.88 44.00 3.11
N SER A 38 -25.05 44.54 2.20
CA SER A 38 -23.76 45.16 2.51
C SER A 38 -22.70 44.21 3.06
N SER A 39 -22.96 42.91 3.17
CA SER A 39 -21.91 41.95 3.52
C SER A 39 -20.91 41.81 2.37
N VAL A 40 -19.63 41.66 2.71
CA VAL A 40 -18.53 41.63 1.74
C VAL A 40 -17.97 40.23 1.67
N ILE A 41 -17.91 39.66 0.46
CA ILE A 41 -17.13 38.47 0.17
C ILE A 41 -15.71 38.93 -0.19
N PRO A 42 -14.69 38.57 0.62
CA PRO A 42 -13.32 38.93 0.32
C PRO A 42 -12.86 38.27 -0.98
N SER A 43 -12.03 38.97 -1.75
CA SER A 43 -11.36 38.37 -2.91
C SER A 43 -10.01 37.82 -2.54
N LEU A 44 -9.61 36.74 -3.19
CA LEU A 44 -8.26 36.21 -3.15
C LEU A 44 -7.35 37.07 -4.04
N GLY A 45 -6.15 37.37 -3.56
CA GLY A 45 -5.05 37.94 -4.35
C GLY A 45 -4.22 36.85 -5.05
N ASP A 46 -3.27 37.27 -5.91
CA ASP A 46 -2.42 36.37 -6.72
C ASP A 46 -1.64 35.32 -5.90
N ASN A 47 -1.32 35.60 -4.63
CA ASN A 47 -0.50 34.71 -3.79
C ASN A 47 -1.27 33.98 -2.69
N ASP A 48 -2.58 34.16 -2.63
CA ASP A 48 -3.40 33.58 -1.57
C ASP A 48 -3.58 32.08 -1.77
N LEU A 49 -3.44 31.33 -0.66
CA LEU A 49 -3.59 29.88 -0.68
C LEU A 49 -5.08 29.52 -0.81
N ILE A 50 -5.44 28.88 -1.92
CA ILE A 50 -6.79 28.36 -2.14
C ILE A 50 -6.84 26.92 -1.64
N LYS A 51 -7.75 26.66 -0.70
CA LYS A 51 -8.04 25.32 -0.19
C LYS A 51 -9.36 24.82 -0.75
N TYR A 52 -9.32 23.84 -1.63
CA TYR A 52 -10.52 23.22 -2.21
C TYR A 52 -10.40 21.70 -2.18
N MET A 53 -11.38 21.02 -1.58
CA MET A 53 -11.41 19.55 -1.52
C MET A 53 -10.09 18.93 -1.03
N VAL A 54 -9.50 19.52 0.02
CA VAL A 54 -8.21 19.09 0.61
C VAL A 54 -7.00 19.30 -0.32
N ILE A 55 -7.17 19.99 -1.45
CA ILE A 55 -6.09 20.41 -2.34
C ILE A 55 -5.76 21.86 -2.03
N ASN A 56 -4.48 22.13 -1.87
CA ASN A 56 -3.94 23.46 -1.73
C ASN A 56 -3.39 23.88 -3.09
N PHE A 57 -3.77 25.05 -3.59
CA PHE A 57 -3.20 25.60 -4.81
C PHE A 57 -3.08 27.13 -4.72
N LYS A 58 -2.14 27.67 -5.47
CA LYS A 58 -2.03 29.10 -5.78
C LYS A 58 -2.23 29.22 -7.30
N ASP A 59 -1.14 29.40 -8.04
CA ASP A 59 -1.09 29.23 -9.49
C ASP A 59 -1.00 27.75 -9.90
N GLU A 60 -0.30 26.95 -9.08
CA GLU A 60 -0.13 25.52 -9.26
C GLU A 60 -0.59 24.76 -8.02
N ILE A 61 -0.80 23.44 -8.18
CA ILE A 61 -1.09 22.55 -7.05
C ILE A 61 0.13 22.49 -6.14
N ILE A 62 -0.07 22.77 -4.86
CA ILE A 62 0.96 22.71 -3.83
C ILE A 62 0.80 21.39 -3.08
N PHE A 63 1.85 20.57 -3.13
CA PHE A 63 1.95 19.34 -2.36
C PHE A 63 3.15 19.40 -1.42
N ASP A 64 2.91 19.65 -0.13
CA ASP A 64 3.94 19.61 0.90
C ASP A 64 4.26 18.15 1.25
N GLN A 65 5.33 17.63 0.64
CA GLN A 65 5.81 16.28 0.88
C GLN A 65 6.22 16.04 2.35
N ASN A 66 6.77 17.06 3.02
CA ASN A 66 7.26 16.92 4.40
C ASN A 66 6.08 16.86 5.38
N GLU A 67 5.12 17.76 5.24
CA GLU A 67 3.90 17.74 6.05
C GLU A 67 3.16 16.41 5.87
N PHE A 68 3.07 15.92 4.62
CA PHE A 68 2.48 14.62 4.33
C PHE A 68 3.22 13.46 5.00
N LEU A 69 4.55 13.42 4.92
CA LEU A 69 5.35 12.37 5.57
C LEU A 69 5.18 12.38 7.08
N ILE A 70 5.23 13.55 7.72
CA ILE A 70 5.02 13.71 9.16
C ILE A 70 3.63 13.21 9.56
N HIS A 71 2.60 13.55 8.78
CA HIS A 71 1.24 13.11 9.02
C HIS A 71 1.12 11.59 8.94
N ILE A 72 1.64 10.98 7.88
CA ILE A 72 1.59 9.53 7.67
C ILE A 72 2.40 8.77 8.72
N GLU A 73 3.60 9.24 9.05
CA GLU A 73 4.41 8.65 10.12
C GLU A 73 3.64 8.68 11.45
N LYS A 74 2.99 9.80 11.78
CA LYS A 74 2.15 9.90 12.99
C LYS A 74 0.99 8.92 12.97
N VAL A 75 0.27 8.81 11.85
CA VAL A 75 -0.85 7.86 11.69
C VAL A 75 -0.37 6.42 11.92
N PHE A 76 0.70 6.02 11.25
CA PHE A 76 1.22 4.67 11.38
C PHE A 76 1.80 4.40 12.76
N ARG A 77 2.52 5.34 13.35
CA ARG A 77 3.05 5.21 14.71
C ARG A 77 1.91 4.99 15.71
N ASN A 78 0.83 5.76 15.62
CA ASN A 78 -0.35 5.59 16.47
C ASN A 78 -1.00 4.21 16.31
N LEU A 79 -1.08 3.70 15.07
CA LEU A 79 -1.62 2.37 14.81
C LEU A 79 -0.73 1.27 15.41
N VAL A 80 0.58 1.40 15.20
CA VAL A 80 1.59 0.45 15.67
C VAL A 80 1.64 0.39 17.20
N THR A 81 1.64 1.54 17.88
CA THR A 81 1.74 1.62 19.35
C THR A 81 0.42 1.37 20.08
N SER A 82 -0.71 1.31 19.36
CA SER A 82 -2.02 1.07 19.97
C SER A 82 -2.03 -0.25 20.77
N PRO A 83 -2.30 -0.21 22.09
CA PRO A 83 -2.33 -1.42 22.93
C PRO A 83 -3.65 -2.19 22.81
N LEU A 84 -4.68 -1.57 22.24
CA LEU A 84 -6.03 -2.11 22.17
C LEU A 84 -6.26 -3.06 20.99
N LEU A 85 -5.35 -3.04 20.02
CA LEU A 85 -5.49 -3.75 18.75
C LEU A 85 -4.46 -4.87 18.63
N ARG A 86 -4.91 -6.03 18.17
CA ARG A 86 -4.03 -7.15 17.80
C ARG A 86 -3.42 -6.91 16.42
N SER A 87 -2.33 -7.62 16.11
CA SER A 87 -1.58 -7.45 14.85
C SER A 87 -2.45 -7.59 13.60
N ASP A 88 -3.33 -8.58 13.57
CA ASP A 88 -4.27 -8.83 12.48
C ASP A 88 -5.28 -7.68 12.32
N GLN A 89 -5.80 -7.15 13.43
CA GLN A 89 -6.70 -6.00 13.43
C GLN A 89 -6.00 -4.73 12.94
N LYS A 90 -4.74 -4.51 13.36
CA LYS A 90 -3.92 -3.38 12.91
C LYS A 90 -3.71 -3.41 11.41
N LEU A 91 -3.36 -4.56 10.84
CA LEU A 91 -3.23 -4.69 9.39
C LEU A 91 -4.57 -4.50 8.66
N ASN A 92 -5.67 -4.95 9.24
CA ASN A 92 -6.97 -4.72 8.63
C ASN A 92 -7.29 -3.22 8.59
N ILE A 93 -7.00 -2.48 9.68
CA ILE A 93 -7.16 -1.02 9.71
C ILE A 93 -6.27 -0.33 8.68
N LEU A 94 -5.00 -0.75 8.60
CA LEU A 94 -4.05 -0.22 7.61
C LEU A 94 -4.61 -0.34 6.19
N ASN A 95 -5.11 -1.53 5.83
CA ASN A 95 -5.64 -1.80 4.50
C ASN A 95 -6.97 -1.08 4.22
N GLN A 96 -7.89 -1.05 5.18
CA GLN A 96 -9.25 -0.55 4.98
C GLN A 96 -9.37 0.97 5.12
N TYR A 97 -8.53 1.60 5.96
CA TYR A 97 -8.69 3.01 6.31
C TYR A 97 -7.46 3.85 6.02
N ASP A 98 -6.25 3.37 6.28
CA ASP A 98 -5.05 4.20 6.12
C ASP A 98 -4.52 4.21 4.70
N TYR A 99 -4.56 3.09 3.96
CA TYR A 99 -4.22 3.07 2.54
C TYR A 99 -5.11 3.97 1.67
N PRO A 100 -6.45 4.00 1.84
CA PRO A 100 -7.27 5.00 1.14
C PRO A 100 -6.83 6.45 1.40
N LYS A 101 -6.32 6.78 2.60
CA LYS A 101 -5.77 8.11 2.90
C LYS A 101 -4.46 8.40 2.17
N LEU A 102 -3.72 7.38 1.73
CA LEU A 102 -2.56 7.53 0.85
C LEU A 102 -2.99 7.71 -0.61
N ILE A 103 -3.95 6.91 -1.07
CA ILE A 103 -4.36 6.87 -2.49
C ILE A 103 -4.89 8.24 -2.95
N PHE A 104 -5.75 8.88 -2.15
CA PHE A 104 -6.38 10.13 -2.55
C PHE A 104 -5.36 11.27 -2.81
N PRO A 105 -4.39 11.54 -1.90
CA PRO A 105 -3.28 12.45 -2.19
C PRO A 105 -2.43 12.04 -3.38
N LEU A 106 -2.14 10.75 -3.57
CA LEU A 106 -1.38 10.28 -4.73
C LEU A 106 -2.13 10.48 -6.06
N GLN A 107 -3.46 10.43 -6.07
CA GLN A 107 -4.27 10.65 -7.28
C GLN A 107 -4.35 12.12 -7.71
N LYS A 108 -4.38 13.04 -6.74
CA LYS A 108 -4.65 14.47 -6.99
C LYS A 108 -3.39 15.29 -7.23
N THR A 109 -2.24 14.81 -6.74
CA THR A 109 -0.96 15.50 -6.88
C THR A 109 -0.38 15.24 -8.26
N PRO A 110 0.05 16.26 -9.02
CA PRO A 110 0.72 16.07 -10.30
C PRO A 110 1.91 15.08 -10.23
N VAL A 111 2.08 14.29 -11.28
CA VAL A 111 3.13 13.25 -11.37
C VAL A 111 4.54 13.83 -11.16
N ASP A 112 4.77 15.06 -11.60
CA ASP A 112 6.06 15.74 -11.49
C ASP A 112 6.39 16.13 -10.03
N LEU A 113 5.37 16.32 -9.19
CA LEU A 113 5.53 16.55 -7.74
C LEU A 113 5.65 15.24 -6.94
N LEU A 114 5.34 14.10 -7.55
CA LEU A 114 5.50 12.76 -6.95
C LEU A 114 6.86 12.18 -7.33
N GLN A 115 7.91 12.68 -6.68
CA GLN A 115 9.27 12.21 -6.87
C GLN A 115 9.43 10.75 -6.39
N GLN A 116 10.30 9.99 -7.06
CA GLN A 116 10.55 8.60 -6.71
C GLN A 116 11.06 8.44 -5.27
N SER A 117 12.02 9.27 -4.84
CA SER A 117 12.57 9.26 -3.48
C SER A 117 11.49 9.45 -2.41
N PHE A 118 10.53 10.34 -2.66
CA PHE A 118 9.39 10.57 -1.79
C PHE A 118 8.52 9.31 -1.69
N LEU A 119 8.14 8.72 -2.83
CA LEU A 119 7.31 7.50 -2.86
C LEU A 119 8.00 6.33 -2.17
N GLU A 120 9.32 6.17 -2.36
CA GLU A 120 10.14 5.16 -1.69
C GLU A 120 10.19 5.36 -0.17
N CYS A 121 10.19 6.62 0.30
CA CYS A 121 10.14 6.96 1.71
C CYS A 121 8.79 6.58 2.33
N VAL A 122 7.67 6.88 1.66
CA VAL A 122 6.33 6.45 2.11
C VAL A 122 6.26 4.92 2.16
N ASP A 123 6.76 4.25 1.12
CA ASP A 123 6.81 2.80 1.05
C ASP A 123 7.68 2.19 2.17
N MET A 124 8.78 2.86 2.54
CA MET A 124 9.60 2.48 3.68
C MET A 124 8.83 2.58 5.00
N LEU A 125 8.09 3.67 5.23
CA LEU A 125 7.26 3.84 6.42
C LEU A 125 6.22 2.71 6.54
N VAL A 126 5.52 2.40 5.44
CA VAL A 126 4.58 1.28 5.39
C VAL A 126 5.26 -0.03 5.80
N ARG A 127 6.42 -0.35 5.20
CA ARG A 127 7.15 -1.58 5.53
C ARG A 127 7.61 -1.64 6.98
N LEU A 128 8.11 -0.53 7.53
CA LEU A 128 8.54 -0.47 8.93
C LEU A 128 7.37 -0.72 9.88
N SER A 129 6.23 -0.06 9.65
CA SER A 129 5.03 -0.23 10.46
C SER A 129 4.48 -1.66 10.38
N VAL A 130 4.43 -2.24 9.18
CA VAL A 130 3.99 -3.63 8.99
C VAL A 130 4.94 -4.62 9.66
N ARG A 131 6.26 -4.38 9.59
CA ARG A 131 7.26 -5.19 10.30
C ARG A 131 7.01 -5.16 11.80
N GLU A 132 6.77 -3.99 12.36
CA GLU A 132 6.54 -3.86 13.80
C GLU A 132 5.22 -4.51 14.22
N ILE A 133 4.13 -4.29 13.47
CA ILE A 133 2.83 -4.91 13.70
C ILE A 133 2.93 -6.44 13.70
N CYS A 134 3.66 -7.01 12.75
CA CYS A 134 3.81 -8.46 12.59
C CYS A 134 5.05 -9.02 13.31
N GLY A 135 5.79 -8.19 14.06
CA GLY A 135 7.07 -8.56 14.64
C GLY A 135 8.05 -9.21 13.65
N LEU A 136 8.02 -8.81 12.38
CA LEU A 136 8.88 -9.35 11.34
C LEU A 136 10.30 -8.81 11.48
N PRO A 137 11.31 -9.58 11.07
CA PRO A 137 12.67 -9.12 11.25
C PRO A 137 13.07 -7.98 10.30
N ALA A 138 14.07 -7.18 10.69
CA ALA A 138 14.51 -5.99 9.94
C ALA A 138 15.02 -6.29 8.52
N ASP A 139 15.59 -7.48 8.31
CA ASP A 139 16.08 -7.96 7.02
C ASP A 139 14.99 -8.61 6.17
N THR A 140 13.70 -8.55 6.55
CA THR A 140 12.60 -9.09 5.75
C THR A 140 12.62 -8.48 4.34
N LEU A 141 12.57 -9.35 3.33
CA LEU A 141 12.63 -8.96 1.92
C LEU A 141 11.49 -8.00 1.57
N ILE A 142 11.80 -6.95 0.81
CA ILE A 142 10.81 -5.97 0.33
C ILE A 142 9.67 -6.65 -0.46
N ARG A 143 10.00 -7.70 -1.22
CA ARG A 143 9.04 -8.45 -2.05
C ARG A 143 7.91 -9.12 -1.26
N VAL A 144 8.17 -9.50 -0.01
CA VAL A 144 7.18 -10.11 0.89
C VAL A 144 6.00 -9.17 1.18
N PHE A 145 6.26 -7.87 1.15
CA PHE A 145 5.23 -6.88 1.47
C PHE A 145 4.25 -6.74 0.31
N TYR A 146 4.75 -6.65 -0.93
CA TYR A 146 3.94 -6.15 -2.05
C TYR A 146 3.29 -7.23 -2.92
N ASN A 147 3.76 -8.47 -2.86
CA ASN A 147 3.22 -9.55 -3.69
C ASN A 147 1.80 -10.00 -3.27
N ASN A 148 1.18 -10.81 -4.13
CA ASN A 148 -0.20 -11.26 -3.94
C ASN A 148 -0.38 -12.16 -2.70
N ARG A 149 -1.42 -11.91 -1.89
CA ARG A 149 -1.73 -12.73 -0.70
C ARG A 149 -1.93 -14.22 -0.99
N LYS A 150 -2.30 -14.56 -2.23
CA LYS A 150 -2.47 -15.97 -2.68
C LYS A 150 -1.19 -16.79 -2.56
N VAL A 151 -0.01 -16.16 -2.53
CA VAL A 151 1.30 -16.82 -2.51
C VAL A 151 2.05 -16.61 -1.19
N SER A 152 1.28 -16.44 -0.10
CA SER A 152 1.76 -16.29 1.28
C SER A 152 2.37 -14.94 1.66
N ASP A 153 2.07 -13.91 0.87
CA ASP A 153 2.50 -12.53 1.10
C ASP A 153 1.48 -11.66 1.81
N LEU A 154 1.91 -10.48 2.26
CA LEU A 154 1.05 -9.56 2.98
C LEU A 154 0.11 -8.77 2.05
N GLY A 155 0.42 -8.64 0.75
CA GLY A 155 -0.40 -7.91 -0.21
C GLY A 155 -0.62 -6.46 0.23
N MET A 156 0.46 -5.81 0.62
CA MET A 156 0.53 -4.40 0.96
C MET A 156 0.57 -3.57 -0.32
N LEU A 157 0.06 -2.35 -0.22
CA LEU A 157 0.13 -1.37 -1.30
C LEU A 157 1.57 -0.88 -1.48
N SER A 158 2.11 -0.92 -2.71
CA SER A 158 3.30 -0.13 -3.04
C SER A 158 2.86 1.25 -3.49
N THR A 159 3.24 2.28 -2.74
CA THR A 159 2.90 3.67 -3.09
C THR A 159 3.55 4.11 -4.39
N PHE A 160 4.74 3.57 -4.71
CA PHE A 160 5.41 3.84 -5.98
C PHE A 160 4.59 3.35 -7.19
N TRP A 161 4.14 2.09 -7.17
CA TRP A 161 3.31 1.56 -8.24
C TRP A 161 1.93 2.19 -8.26
N GLU A 162 1.30 2.31 -7.09
CA GLU A 162 -0.07 2.80 -6.97
C GLU A 162 -0.20 4.21 -7.54
N ALA A 163 0.71 5.12 -7.21
CA ALA A 163 0.70 6.47 -7.76
C ALA A 163 0.68 6.44 -9.29
N SER A 164 1.60 5.68 -9.90
CA SER A 164 1.73 5.61 -11.36
C SER A 164 0.51 4.95 -12.02
N LEU A 165 -0.04 3.88 -11.42
CA LEU A 165 -1.24 3.19 -11.91
C LEU A 165 -2.49 4.06 -11.85
N GLN A 166 -2.63 4.82 -10.76
CA GLN A 166 -3.76 5.74 -10.58
C GLN A 166 -3.72 6.87 -11.62
N HIS A 167 -2.56 7.49 -11.83
CA HIS A 167 -2.37 8.50 -12.87
C HIS A 167 -2.62 7.96 -14.26
N LEU A 168 -2.10 6.77 -14.58
CA LEU A 168 -2.35 6.10 -15.86
C LEU A 168 -3.86 5.90 -16.08
N THR A 169 -4.56 5.34 -15.10
CA THR A 169 -6.00 5.08 -15.17
C THR A 169 -6.80 6.37 -15.34
N VAL A 170 -6.46 7.41 -14.59
CA VAL A 170 -7.13 8.73 -14.67
C VAL A 170 -6.89 9.35 -16.04
N ALA A 171 -5.64 9.40 -16.52
CA ALA A 171 -5.29 10.00 -17.80
C ALA A 171 -5.97 9.27 -18.97
N GLN A 172 -6.04 7.94 -18.94
CA GLN A 172 -6.75 7.14 -19.95
C GLN A 172 -8.27 7.35 -19.92
N ARG A 173 -8.88 7.51 -18.75
CA ARG A 173 -10.31 7.83 -18.65
C ARG A 173 -10.60 9.22 -19.18
N LEU A 174 -9.75 10.18 -18.82
CA LEU A 174 -9.85 11.57 -19.24
C LEU A 174 -9.59 11.76 -20.73
N SER A 175 -8.71 10.97 -21.35
CA SER A 175 -8.42 11.05 -22.79
C SER A 175 -9.62 10.67 -23.67
N ARG A 176 -10.56 9.88 -23.14
CA ARG A 176 -11.83 9.55 -23.80
C ARG A 176 -12.82 10.71 -23.80
N ILE A 177 -12.62 11.72 -22.94
CA ILE A 177 -13.49 12.88 -22.81
C ILE A 177 -12.97 13.99 -23.72
N ASN A 178 -13.77 14.39 -24.71
CA ASN A 178 -13.42 15.49 -25.60
C ASN A 178 -13.76 16.86 -24.96
N TYR A 179 -13.01 17.26 -23.93
CA TYR A 179 -13.19 18.54 -23.24
C TYR A 179 -12.01 19.50 -23.51
N GLN A 180 -12.29 20.66 -24.10
CA GLN A 180 -11.26 21.61 -24.55
C GLN A 180 -10.43 22.17 -23.39
N HIS A 181 -11.06 22.58 -22.28
CA HIS A 181 -10.33 23.14 -21.14
C HIS A 181 -9.39 22.12 -20.48
N LEU A 182 -9.75 20.83 -20.49
CA LEU A 182 -8.89 19.78 -19.97
C LEU A 182 -7.63 19.64 -20.83
N LYS A 183 -7.78 19.63 -22.17
CA LYS A 183 -6.66 19.56 -23.12
C LYS A 183 -5.75 20.79 -23.04
N ALA A 184 -6.30 21.95 -22.66
CA ALA A 184 -5.52 23.17 -22.48
C ALA A 184 -4.66 23.17 -21.22
N VAL A 185 -5.03 22.38 -20.19
CA VAL A 185 -4.37 22.42 -18.88
C VAL A 185 -3.56 21.14 -18.59
N ARG A 186 -3.82 20.02 -19.29
CA ARG A 186 -3.11 18.75 -19.06
C ARG A 186 -2.68 18.07 -20.36
N ASP A 187 -1.40 17.72 -20.43
CA ASP A 187 -0.86 16.81 -21.44
C ASP A 187 -1.04 15.35 -21.02
N LEU A 188 -2.22 14.80 -21.32
CA LEU A 188 -2.55 13.41 -20.98
C LEU A 188 -1.63 12.38 -21.69
N PRO A 189 -1.26 12.55 -22.98
CA PRO A 189 -0.29 11.68 -23.63
C PRO A 189 1.08 11.63 -22.92
N ASP A 190 1.63 12.77 -22.53
CA ASP A 190 2.91 12.83 -21.79
C ASP A 190 2.79 12.15 -20.42
N GLU A 191 1.71 12.42 -19.69
CA GLU A 191 1.46 11.82 -18.38
C GLU A 191 1.41 10.27 -18.47
N ILE A 192 0.71 9.74 -19.47
CA ILE A 192 0.66 8.30 -19.75
C ILE A 192 2.06 7.74 -20.04
N ALA A 193 2.84 8.44 -20.88
CA ALA A 193 4.19 8.01 -21.25
C ALA A 193 5.13 7.99 -20.03
N LYS A 194 5.12 9.05 -19.21
CA LYS A 194 5.90 9.14 -17.97
C LYS A 194 5.53 8.04 -16.99
N CYS A 195 4.23 7.78 -16.76
CA CYS A 195 3.79 6.73 -15.85
C CYS A 195 4.19 5.34 -16.33
N ARG A 196 4.06 5.04 -17.63
CA ARG A 196 4.50 3.76 -18.21
C ARG A 196 6.00 3.56 -18.07
N LEU A 197 6.78 4.61 -18.32
CA LEU A 197 8.24 4.57 -18.15
C LEU A 197 8.61 4.24 -16.69
N ARG A 198 7.98 4.90 -15.71
CA ARG A 198 8.19 4.63 -14.27
C ARG A 198 7.85 3.20 -13.87
N LEU A 199 6.82 2.62 -14.49
CA LEU A 199 6.42 1.23 -14.25
C LEU A 199 7.30 0.20 -14.98
N GLY A 200 8.21 0.62 -15.86
CA GLY A 200 9.08 -0.28 -16.62
C GLY A 200 8.45 -0.81 -17.90
N ASN A 201 7.64 0.00 -18.60
CA ASN A 201 6.97 -0.33 -19.86
C ASN A 201 6.03 -1.54 -19.79
N VAL A 202 5.36 -1.70 -18.64
CA VAL A 202 4.29 -2.67 -18.47
C VAL A 202 3.19 -2.38 -19.50
N ILE A 203 2.81 -3.41 -20.26
CA ILE A 203 1.90 -3.28 -21.40
C ILE A 203 0.45 -3.25 -20.90
N GLY A 204 0.17 -3.94 -19.78
CA GLY A 204 -1.14 -3.98 -19.16
C GLY A 204 -1.46 -2.79 -18.24
N GLU A 205 -2.75 -2.49 -18.12
CA GLU A 205 -3.31 -1.58 -17.10
C GLU A 205 -3.35 -2.22 -15.70
N ASN A 206 -3.01 -3.50 -15.61
CA ASN A 206 -3.21 -4.29 -14.41
C ASN A 206 -1.93 -4.37 -13.59
N ALA A 207 -2.05 -4.00 -12.31
CA ALA A 207 -1.03 -4.22 -11.28
C ALA A 207 -0.50 -5.67 -11.23
N GLN A 208 -1.25 -6.62 -11.80
CA GLN A 208 -0.90 -8.03 -11.83
C GLN A 208 0.42 -8.32 -12.56
N GLU A 209 0.75 -7.66 -13.68
CA GLU A 209 2.02 -7.88 -14.39
C GLU A 209 3.23 -7.45 -13.53
N LEU A 210 3.09 -6.34 -12.80
CA LEU A 210 4.11 -5.86 -11.84
C LEU A 210 4.31 -6.86 -10.70
N LEU A 211 3.19 -7.35 -10.14
CA LEU A 211 3.19 -8.34 -9.06
C LEU A 211 3.83 -9.65 -9.50
N GLU A 212 3.50 -10.15 -10.70
CA GLU A 212 4.10 -11.36 -11.27
C GLU A 212 5.61 -11.18 -11.51
N GLY A 213 6.02 -10.01 -11.99
CA GLY A 213 7.43 -9.66 -12.16
C GLY A 213 8.23 -9.72 -10.84
N GLU A 214 7.73 -9.10 -9.77
CA GLU A 214 8.40 -9.15 -8.46
C GLU A 214 8.34 -10.55 -7.83
N PHE A 215 7.24 -11.27 -8.04
CA PHE A 215 7.11 -12.64 -7.59
C PHE A 215 8.14 -13.56 -8.26
N ASN A 216 8.36 -13.42 -9.56
CA ASN A 216 9.39 -14.17 -10.28
C ASN A 216 10.80 -13.85 -9.78
N LYS A 217 11.10 -12.58 -9.49
CA LYS A 217 12.37 -12.19 -8.84
C LYS A 217 12.51 -12.81 -7.45
N TRP A 218 11.42 -12.96 -6.71
CA TRP A 218 11.45 -13.61 -5.40
C TRP A 218 11.73 -15.11 -5.49
N LYS A 219 11.10 -15.81 -6.43
CA LYS A 219 11.35 -17.25 -6.69
C LYS A 219 12.81 -17.56 -6.97
N GLN A 220 13.52 -16.64 -7.62
CA GLN A 220 14.93 -16.79 -7.96
C GLN A 220 15.89 -16.68 -6.75
N LEU A 221 15.41 -16.28 -5.57
CA LEU A 221 16.24 -16.18 -4.37
C LEU A 221 16.55 -17.57 -3.80
N SER A 222 17.83 -17.93 -3.79
CA SER A 222 18.33 -19.26 -3.42
C SER A 222 17.86 -19.78 -2.06
N GLN A 223 17.70 -18.93 -1.04
CA GLN A 223 17.32 -19.36 0.32
C GLN A 223 15.92 -18.93 0.73
N ARG A 224 15.49 -17.74 0.30
CA ARG A 224 14.22 -17.12 0.70
C ARG A 224 13.11 -17.31 -0.34
N GLY A 225 13.47 -17.70 -1.56
CA GLY A 225 12.54 -18.04 -2.64
C GLY A 225 12.07 -19.49 -2.61
N ILE A 226 12.78 -20.39 -1.90
CA ILE A 226 12.45 -21.82 -1.85
C ILE A 226 11.01 -22.03 -1.37
N GLY A 227 10.58 -21.36 -0.29
CA GLY A 227 9.21 -21.53 0.23
C GLY A 227 8.13 -21.06 -0.73
N VAL A 228 8.43 -20.00 -1.47
CA VAL A 228 7.53 -19.38 -2.43
C VAL A 228 7.16 -20.33 -3.56
N LEU A 229 8.13 -21.13 -4.03
CA LEU A 229 7.91 -22.14 -5.06
C LEU A 229 6.90 -23.22 -4.64
N TRP A 230 6.79 -23.49 -3.35
CA TRP A 230 5.82 -24.46 -2.82
C TRP A 230 4.43 -23.84 -2.74
N TYR A 231 4.34 -22.58 -2.32
CA TYR A 231 3.08 -21.84 -2.23
C TYR A 231 2.47 -21.52 -3.60
N ASP A 232 3.31 -21.34 -4.62
CA ASP A 232 2.90 -21.16 -6.01
C ASP A 232 2.10 -22.36 -6.55
N LYS A 233 2.51 -23.58 -6.19
CA LYS A 233 1.84 -24.82 -6.61
C LYS A 233 0.47 -25.03 -5.95
N TYR A 234 0.29 -24.52 -4.73
CA TYR A 234 -0.90 -24.72 -3.92
C TYR A 234 -1.34 -23.43 -3.23
N THR A 235 -1.98 -22.53 -3.96
CA THR A 235 -2.41 -21.22 -3.42
C THR A 235 -3.55 -21.32 -2.39
N LEU A 236 -4.38 -22.37 -2.46
CA LEU A 236 -5.49 -22.60 -1.51
C LEU A 236 -4.99 -22.77 -0.07
N THR A 237 -3.79 -23.31 0.12
CA THR A 237 -3.21 -23.50 1.46
C THR A 237 -2.76 -22.20 2.11
N ASN A 238 -2.84 -21.07 1.40
CA ASN A 238 -2.38 -19.75 1.88
C ASN A 238 -3.54 -18.83 2.27
N ALA A 239 -4.78 -19.32 2.20
CA ALA A 239 -5.96 -18.56 2.61
C ALA A 239 -5.85 -18.03 4.05
N TRP A 240 -5.08 -18.73 4.92
CA TRP A 240 -4.84 -18.33 6.31
C TRP A 240 -4.11 -16.98 6.46
N VAL A 241 -3.37 -16.55 5.44
CA VAL A 241 -2.67 -15.25 5.44
C VAL A 241 -3.66 -14.10 5.37
N SER A 242 -4.75 -14.27 4.61
CA SER A 242 -5.82 -13.29 4.50
C SER A 242 -6.95 -13.49 5.52
N ASN A 243 -7.19 -14.73 5.93
CA ASN A 243 -8.17 -15.10 6.94
C ASN A 243 -7.54 -15.98 7.99
N LYS A 244 -7.26 -15.41 9.16
CA LYS A 244 -6.60 -16.07 10.29
C LYS A 244 -7.15 -17.47 10.63
N GLY A 245 -8.43 -17.77 10.36
CA GLY A 245 -8.95 -19.13 10.31
C GLY A 245 -8.64 -19.98 11.54
N GLY A 246 -9.13 -19.58 12.72
CA GLY A 246 -8.95 -20.33 13.97
C GLY A 246 -7.58 -20.17 14.64
N LEU A 247 -6.58 -19.55 14.01
CA LEU A 247 -5.29 -19.26 14.64
C LEU A 247 -5.42 -18.14 15.70
N SER A 248 -4.61 -18.21 16.76
CA SER A 248 -4.33 -17.07 17.63
C SER A 248 -3.43 -16.04 16.92
N SER A 249 -3.33 -14.81 17.44
CA SER A 249 -2.57 -13.76 16.73
C SER A 249 -1.06 -14.03 16.76
N GLY A 250 -0.58 -14.71 17.80
CA GLY A 250 0.80 -15.21 17.89
C GLY A 250 1.07 -16.34 16.88
N GLU A 251 0.18 -17.32 16.79
CA GLU A 251 0.30 -18.41 15.81
C GLU A 251 0.26 -17.89 14.37
N TRP A 252 -0.63 -16.96 14.08
CA TRP A 252 -0.72 -16.32 12.77
C TRP A 252 0.57 -15.58 12.41
N THR A 253 1.13 -14.81 13.35
CA THR A 253 2.41 -14.11 13.17
C THR A 253 3.56 -15.08 12.93
N ASN A 254 3.63 -16.17 13.71
CA ASN A 254 4.65 -17.19 13.55
C ASN A 254 4.48 -17.95 12.23
N ALA A 255 3.25 -18.17 11.78
CA ALA A 255 2.97 -18.77 10.49
C ALA A 255 3.47 -17.89 9.34
N ILE A 256 3.32 -16.56 9.41
CA ILE A 256 3.91 -15.62 8.42
C ILE A 256 5.43 -15.72 8.44
N LYS A 257 6.06 -15.64 9.63
CA LYS A 257 7.52 -15.76 9.74
C LYS A 257 8.03 -17.09 9.16
N ALA A 258 7.25 -18.15 9.35
CA ALA A 258 7.53 -19.46 8.80
C ALA A 258 7.42 -19.50 7.28
N SER A 259 6.40 -18.84 6.70
CA SER A 259 6.17 -18.85 5.26
C SER A 259 7.27 -18.13 4.49
N ILE A 260 7.76 -17.02 5.03
CA ILE A 260 8.80 -16.21 4.39
C ILE A 260 10.23 -16.67 4.72
N ASN A 261 10.36 -17.84 5.37
CA ASN A 261 11.63 -18.42 5.84
C ASN A 261 12.45 -17.46 6.72
N SER A 262 11.78 -16.66 7.59
CA SER A 262 12.44 -15.70 8.47
C SER A 262 12.65 -16.19 9.90
N MET A 263 12.14 -17.39 10.23
CA MET A 263 12.44 -18.05 11.51
C MET A 263 13.82 -18.69 11.47
N SER A 264 14.47 -18.77 12.62
CA SER A 264 15.82 -19.35 12.76
C SER A 264 15.87 -20.80 12.24
N ASN A 265 16.78 -21.06 11.31
CA ASN A 265 17.09 -22.37 10.73
C ASN A 265 18.54 -22.36 10.22
N HIS A 266 19.15 -23.52 10.00
CA HIS A 266 20.55 -23.65 9.57
C HIS A 266 20.84 -22.97 8.21
N GLY A 267 19.86 -22.92 7.31
CA GLY A 267 20.07 -22.36 5.98
C GLY A 267 20.06 -20.84 5.93
N THR A 268 19.44 -20.15 6.90
CA THR A 268 19.30 -18.69 6.87
C THR A 268 20.58 -18.03 7.42
N GLY A 269 21.46 -17.61 6.50
CA GLY A 269 22.74 -16.99 6.84
C GLY A 269 22.57 -15.72 7.69
N GLY A 270 23.50 -15.51 8.64
CA GLY A 270 23.54 -14.32 9.51
C GLY A 270 22.74 -14.41 10.81
N ARG A 271 21.86 -15.42 10.96
CA ARG A 271 21.11 -15.69 12.20
C ARG A 271 21.48 -17.03 12.84
N SER A 272 22.05 -17.93 12.06
CA SER A 272 22.57 -19.22 12.52
C SER A 272 24.09 -19.16 12.60
N VAL A 273 24.60 -19.68 13.73
CA VAL A 273 26.02 -19.77 14.08
C VAL A 273 26.79 -20.49 12.97
N SER A 274 28.01 -20.02 12.68
CA SER A 274 29.04 -20.69 11.87
C SER A 274 28.87 -22.22 11.83
N GLY A 275 28.42 -22.77 10.70
CA GLY A 275 28.09 -24.18 10.55
C GLY A 275 27.47 -24.54 9.19
N SER A 276 27.22 -25.85 8.99
CA SER A 276 26.57 -26.37 7.77
C SER A 276 25.18 -25.76 7.58
N ARG A 277 24.88 -25.31 6.36
CA ARG A 277 23.57 -24.78 5.93
C ARG A 277 22.57 -25.87 5.52
N HIS A 278 23.00 -27.12 5.56
CA HIS A 278 22.22 -28.25 5.09
C HIS A 278 21.28 -28.77 6.18
N CYS A 279 20.21 -29.43 5.75
CA CYS A 279 19.29 -30.14 6.62
C CYS A 279 20.06 -31.18 7.44
N ARG A 280 19.74 -31.29 8.74
CA ARG A 280 20.39 -32.26 9.64
C ARG A 280 20.22 -33.72 9.21
N ASN A 281 19.18 -34.03 8.44
CA ASN A 281 18.90 -35.39 7.97
C ASN A 281 19.21 -35.59 6.49
N GLU A 282 19.40 -34.51 5.73
CA GLU A 282 19.64 -34.56 4.28
C GLU A 282 20.80 -33.62 3.92
N VAL A 283 21.97 -34.21 3.71
CA VAL A 283 23.24 -33.49 3.59
C VAL A 283 23.32 -32.61 2.33
N TYR A 284 22.49 -32.88 1.32
CA TYR A 284 22.50 -32.17 0.03
C TYR A 284 21.44 -31.08 -0.10
N ILE A 285 20.55 -30.93 0.88
CA ILE A 285 19.46 -29.96 0.83
C ILE A 285 19.74 -28.82 1.80
N VAL A 286 19.73 -27.59 1.32
CA VAL A 286 19.81 -26.40 2.18
C VAL A 286 18.57 -26.35 3.08
N GLU A 287 18.78 -26.25 4.39
CA GLU A 287 17.70 -26.24 5.36
C GLU A 287 16.84 -24.99 5.19
N SER A 288 15.53 -25.16 5.14
CA SER A 288 14.57 -24.05 5.14
C SER A 288 13.33 -24.47 5.91
N ILE A 289 12.58 -23.51 6.45
CA ILE A 289 11.32 -23.81 7.13
C ILE A 289 10.33 -24.59 6.26
N PRO A 290 10.11 -24.23 4.97
CA PRO A 290 9.28 -25.02 4.06
C PRO A 290 9.77 -26.46 3.92
N HIS A 291 11.08 -26.67 3.80
CA HIS A 291 11.67 -28.00 3.77
C HIS A 291 11.39 -28.77 5.07
N ILE A 292 11.69 -28.19 6.23
CA ILE A 292 11.44 -28.79 7.55
C ILE A 292 9.94 -29.11 7.74
N ARG A 293 9.03 -28.25 7.29
CA ARG A 293 7.58 -28.41 7.49
C ARG A 293 6.88 -29.28 6.46
N GLY A 294 7.47 -29.47 5.28
CA GLY A 294 6.78 -30.09 4.14
C GLY A 294 7.52 -31.27 3.54
N ALA A 295 8.82 -31.15 3.33
CA ALA A 295 9.58 -32.05 2.46
C ALA A 295 10.56 -32.98 3.19
N CYS A 296 11.00 -32.63 4.41
CA CYS A 296 11.97 -33.42 5.13
C CYS A 296 11.36 -34.78 5.55
N PRO A 297 11.95 -35.93 5.13
CA PRO A 297 11.39 -37.25 5.41
C PRO A 297 11.20 -37.52 6.90
N LYS A 298 12.17 -37.10 7.74
CA LYS A 298 12.09 -37.30 9.19
C LYS A 298 10.92 -36.56 9.81
N THR A 299 10.69 -35.30 9.42
CA THR A 299 9.58 -34.52 9.99
C THR A 299 8.24 -34.97 9.44
N GLU A 300 8.19 -35.48 8.21
CA GLU A 300 7.00 -36.11 7.65
C GLU A 300 6.56 -37.32 8.47
N LEU A 301 7.48 -38.22 8.83
CA LEU A 301 7.19 -39.37 9.68
C LEU A 301 6.62 -38.94 11.04
N VAL A 302 7.20 -37.92 11.67
CA VAL A 302 6.71 -37.37 12.95
C VAL A 302 5.31 -36.77 12.80
N ARG A 303 5.05 -36.01 11.72
CA ARG A 303 3.71 -35.45 11.43
C ARG A 303 2.68 -36.55 11.22
N ASN A 304 3.03 -37.60 10.48
CA ASN A 304 2.13 -38.71 10.21
C ASN A 304 1.83 -39.49 11.50
N ALA A 305 2.85 -39.79 12.31
CA ALA A 305 2.65 -40.42 13.63
C ALA A 305 1.73 -39.61 14.54
N ALA A 306 1.93 -38.29 14.64
CA ALA A 306 1.06 -37.41 15.42
C ALA A 306 -0.40 -37.39 14.89
N ARG A 307 -0.58 -37.38 13.57
CA ARG A 307 -1.91 -37.48 12.95
C ARG A 307 -2.58 -38.82 13.24
N HIS A 308 -1.84 -39.92 13.19
CA HIS A 308 -2.38 -41.24 13.54
C HIS A 308 -2.80 -41.28 15.00
N HIS A 309 -1.96 -40.79 15.92
CA HIS A 309 -2.30 -40.70 17.33
C HIS A 309 -3.59 -39.89 17.57
N PHE A 310 -3.73 -38.73 16.93
CA PHE A 310 -4.94 -37.92 17.05
C PHE A 310 -6.18 -38.61 16.48
N ARG A 311 -6.05 -39.30 15.34
CA ARG A 311 -7.15 -40.09 14.75
C ARG A 311 -7.59 -41.23 15.66
N SER A 312 -6.64 -41.97 16.23
CA SER A 312 -6.92 -43.02 17.20
C SER A 312 -7.63 -42.46 18.43
N ALA A 313 -7.13 -41.36 19.00
CA ALA A 313 -7.74 -40.72 20.17
C ALA A 313 -9.19 -40.26 19.90
N ILE A 314 -9.51 -39.78 18.69
CA ILE A 314 -10.90 -39.47 18.30
C ILE A 314 -11.73 -40.75 18.17
N ALA A 315 -11.18 -41.79 17.53
CA ALA A 315 -11.89 -43.04 17.36
C ALA A 315 -12.23 -43.70 18.70
N ASP A 316 -11.35 -43.59 19.70
CA ASP A 316 -11.57 -44.15 21.04
C ASP A 316 -12.59 -43.34 21.88
N LEU A 317 -12.97 -42.13 21.44
CA LEU A 317 -13.98 -41.28 22.09
C LEU A 317 -15.42 -41.58 21.64
N PHE A 318 -15.61 -42.41 20.62
CA PHE A 318 -16.91 -42.79 20.05
C PHE A 318 -17.11 -44.31 20.04
#